data_AF-A0A928L7B2-F1
#
_entry.id   AF-A0A928L7B2-F1
#
_cell.length_a   1.000
_cell.length_b   1.000
_cell.length_c   1.000
_cell.angle_alpha   90.00
_cell.angle_beta   90.00
_cell.angle_gamma   90.00
#
_symmetry.space_group_name_H-M   'P 1'
#
loop_
_entity.id
_entity.type
_entity.pdbx_description
1 polymer ?
#
loop_
_entity_poly.entity_id
_entity_poly.type
_entity_poly.pdbx_seq_one_letter_code
_entity_poly.pdbx_strand_id
1 'polypeptide(L)' 'NTDAYRTVGNLDNTDFIMNNTFWVGVYPGMSDEMIDYMAEVITEAVKG' A
#
# COMPACT_ATOMS: atom_id res chain seq x y z
N ASN A 1 16.09 21.95 32.32
CA ASN A 1 16.33 21.98 30.87
C ASN A 1 16.11 20.60 30.28
N THR A 2 14.85 20.19 30.21
CA THR A 2 14.42 18.98 29.46
C THR A 2 13.53 19.36 28.28
N ASP A 3 13.47 20.65 27.93
CA ASP A 3 12.48 21.26 27.04
C ASP A 3 12.84 21.14 25.54
N ALA A 4 13.70 20.20 25.18
CA ALA A 4 14.18 20.03 23.81
C ALA A 4 13.83 18.65 23.23
N TYR A 5 12.60 18.18 23.44
CA TYR A 5 12.08 17.06 22.65
C TYR A 5 11.41 17.62 21.40
N ARG A 6 11.95 17.30 20.22
CA ARG A 6 11.35 17.62 18.93
C ARG A 6 10.09 16.79 18.76
N THR A 7 8.93 17.38 19.00
CA THR A 7 7.65 16.75 18.66
C THR A 7 7.45 16.86 17.13
N VAL A 8 7.28 15.73 16.45
CA VAL A 8 6.85 15.72 15.05
C VAL A 8 5.40 16.22 14.97
N GLY A 9 5.13 17.14 14.04
CA GLY A 9 3.78 17.59 13.74
C GLY A 9 2.99 16.55 12.94
N ASN A 10 1.76 16.90 12.55
CA ASN A 10 0.92 16.02 11.75
C ASN A 10 1.55 15.69 10.41
N LEU A 11 1.34 14.46 9.94
CA LEU A 11 1.87 13.93 8.69
C LEU A 11 0.71 13.51 7.78
N ASP A 12 -0.21 14.43 7.51
CA ASP A 12 -1.47 14.14 6.81
C ASP A 12 -1.26 13.39 5.48
N ASN A 13 -0.21 13.72 4.74
CA ASN A 13 0.13 13.01 3.49
C ASN A 13 0.62 11.58 3.74
N THR A 14 1.43 11.36 4.77
CA THR A 14 1.88 10.03 5.16
C THR A 14 0.69 9.20 5.61
N ASP A 15 -0.18 9.76 6.44
CA ASP A 15 -1.39 9.09 6.92
C ASP A 15 -2.32 8.78 5.75
N PHE A 16 -2.48 9.69 4.79
CA PHE A 16 -3.26 9.45 3.58
C PHE A 16 -2.71 8.27 2.79
N ILE A 17 -1.41 8.25 2.49
CA ILE A 17 -0.78 7.15 1.73
C ILE A 17 -0.90 5.83 2.49
N MET A 18 -0.64 5.81 3.79
CA MET A 18 -0.70 4.59 4.61
C MET A 18 -2.12 4.02 4.70
N ASN A 19 -3.14 4.87 4.73
CA ASN A 19 -4.53 4.43 4.91
C ASN A 19 -5.30 4.21 3.59
N ASN A 20 -4.84 4.77 2.48
CA ASN A 20 -5.55 4.74 1.18
C ASN A 20 -4.77 4.01 0.07
N THR A 21 -3.68 3.33 0.41
CA THR A 21 -2.90 2.54 -0.54
C THR A 21 -2.98 1.07 -0.20
N PHE A 22 -3.20 0.23 -1.22
CA PHE A 22 -3.04 -1.21 -1.12
C PHE A 22 -1.76 -1.64 -1.86
N TRP A 23 -0.98 -2.51 -1.24
CA TRP A 23 0.28 -3.01 -1.78
C TRP A 23 0.10 -4.40 -2.37
N VAL A 24 0.45 -4.56 -3.64
CA VAL A 24 0.47 -5.85 -4.34
C VAL A 24 1.92 -6.33 -4.42
N GLY A 25 2.21 -7.47 -3.82
CA GLY A 25 3.54 -8.08 -3.88
C GLY A 25 3.70 -8.94 -5.14
N VAL A 26 4.84 -8.79 -5.81
CA VAL A 26 5.24 -9.65 -6.94
C VAL A 26 6.59 -10.32 -6.66
N TYR A 27 6.81 -11.49 -7.24
CA TYR A 27 8.05 -12.25 -7.11
C TYR A 27 8.55 -12.68 -8.49
N PRO A 28 9.86 -12.55 -8.81
CA PRO A 28 10.39 -12.88 -10.14
C PRO A 28 10.14 -14.31 -10.63
N GLY A 29 9.86 -15.27 -9.75
CA GLY A 29 9.53 -16.65 -10.12
C GLY A 29 8.04 -16.94 -10.27
N MET A 30 7.18 -15.92 -10.26
CA MET A 30 5.76 -16.09 -10.59
C MET A 30 5.62 -16.38 -12.09
N SER A 31 4.73 -17.30 -12.44
CA SER A 31 4.35 -17.53 -13.84
C SER A 31 3.34 -16.49 -14.30
N ASP A 32 3.19 -16.34 -15.61
CA ASP A 32 2.22 -15.42 -16.20
C ASP A 32 0.80 -15.76 -15.75
N GLU A 33 0.43 -17.04 -15.62
CA GLU A 33 -0.91 -17.45 -15.17
C GLU A 33 -1.21 -17.02 -13.74
N MET A 34 -0.20 -16.99 -12.85
CA MET A 34 -0.36 -16.51 -11.47
C MET A 34 -0.62 -15.00 -11.43
N ILE A 35 0.06 -14.25 -12.32
CA ILE A 35 -0.09 -12.80 -12.45
C ILE A 35 -1.47 -12.48 -13.04
N ASP A 36 -1.89 -13.20 -14.08
CA ASP A 36 -3.18 -13.03 -14.74
C ASP A 36 -4.34 -13.29 -13.76
N TYR A 37 -4.28 -14.36 -12.98
CA TYR A 37 -5.28 -14.64 -11.95
C TYR A 37 -5.35 -13.52 -10.90
N MET A 38 -4.21 -13.01 -10.44
CA MET A 38 -4.18 -11.91 -9.48
C MET A 38 -4.81 -10.64 -10.06
N ALA A 39 -4.51 -10.33 -11.33
CA ALA A 39 -5.08 -9.18 -12.03
C ALA A 39 -6.60 -9.32 -12.22
N GLU A 40 -7.08 -10.53 -12.54
CA GLU A 40 -8.51 -10.83 -12.67
C GLU A 40 -9.24 -10.59 -11.35
N VAL A 41 -8.76 -11.16 -10.24
CA VAL A 41 -9.37 -10.99 -8.91
C VAL A 41 -9.42 -9.52 -8.48
N ILE A 42 -8.35 -8.76 -8.70
CA ILE A 42 -8.33 -7.33 -8.39
C ILE A 42 -9.35 -6.58 -9.25
N THR A 43 -9.43 -6.92 -10.53
CA THR A 43 -10.37 -6.30 -11.47
C THR A 43 -11.82 -6.59 -11.08
N GLU A 44 -12.13 -7.83 -10.69
CA GLU A 44 -13.46 -8.22 -10.20
C GLU A 44 -13.83 -7.48 -8.92
N ALA A 45 -12.91 -7.40 -7.95
CA ALA A 45 -13.14 -6.71 -6.69
C ALA A 45 -13.47 -5.22 -6.85
N VAL A 46 -12.91 -4.56 -7.88
CA VAL A 46 -13.17 -3.15 -8.20
C VAL A 46 -14.45 -2.96 -9.01
N LYS A 47 -14.89 -3.96 -9.77
CA LYS A 47 -16.03 -3.89 -10.69
C LYS A 47 -17.41 -4.06 -10.03
N GLY A 48 -17.47 -4.27 -8.72
CA GLY A 48 -18.70 -4.56 -7.94
C GLY A 48 -19.99 -3.93 -8.46
#